data_AF-A0A1Y5GET7-F1
#
_entry.id   AF-A0A1Y5GET7-F1
#
_cell.length_a   1.000
_cell.length_b   1.000
_cell.length_c   1.000
_cell.angle_alpha   90.00
_cell.angle_beta   90.00
_cell.angle_gamma   90.00
#
_symmetry.space_group_name_H-M   'P 1'
#
loop_
_entity.id
_entity.type
_entity.pdbx_description
1 polymer ?
#
loop_
_entity_poly.entity_id
_entity_poly.type
_entity_poly.pdbx_seq_one_letter_code
_entity_poly.pdbx_strand_id
1 'polypeptide(L)'
;MQLLKSLFCFKGLDNSERFLAITLGCLAMFLLFNGVFFAELFAKIALLALISIVYFATSIRRCRDSHKGAGLAWFTSVVSCLSLLMIILLPDASRYALLIFAVIGSLYLFSIPSANPHVYVLGYYGPIDLSAFSEPVKIERKPISNRIEPSLFGQSSGEQGDEYSFHPPGQNEQDNDVANSATESEPQAKFARNDLAELIHNWLTKNQALAMIVSLVIMVFSVTIVSLPYVLSEPTEALNASETAESVTLTKIERQRSNLLAMPDEFYLLLDQHDGLIVHWQADQINNGEVWSQLTGKGDDSCEVIEFNNGDKVRTINVEVEDSGDYYANFSPLDTALVVRSLARRGNFGLCGYNFSLTGSQKALNSNPVYSDYAN
;
A
#
# COMPACT_ATOMS: atom_id res chain seq x y z
N MET A 1 -20.43 -19.18 -6.61
CA MET A 1 -19.54 -18.50 -5.65
C MET A 1 -18.87 -19.47 -4.65
N GLN A 2 -18.27 -20.58 -5.09
CA GLN A 2 -17.59 -21.51 -4.17
C GLN A 2 -16.17 -21.06 -3.81
N LEU A 3 -15.45 -20.42 -4.75
CA LEU A 3 -14.13 -19.83 -4.50
C LEU A 3 -14.15 -18.79 -3.36
N LEU A 4 -15.07 -17.82 -3.40
CA LEU A 4 -15.20 -16.82 -2.34
C LEU A 4 -15.51 -17.47 -0.99
N LYS A 5 -16.43 -18.45 -0.94
CA LYS A 5 -16.72 -19.22 0.28
C LYS A 5 -15.46 -19.91 0.82
N SER A 6 -14.63 -20.45 -0.07
CA SER A 6 -13.39 -21.14 0.31
C SER A 6 -12.33 -20.20 0.89
N LEU A 7 -12.38 -18.89 0.61
CA LEU A 7 -11.46 -17.91 1.20
C LEU A 7 -11.81 -17.67 2.68
N PHE A 8 -13.09 -17.44 2.99
CA PHE A 8 -13.58 -17.16 4.35
C PHE A 8 -13.78 -18.42 5.22
N CYS A 9 -13.49 -19.62 4.70
CA CYS A 9 -13.69 -20.85 5.46
C CYS A 9 -12.59 -21.08 6.49
N PHE A 10 -12.94 -21.06 7.78
CA PHE A 10 -11.98 -21.40 8.83
C PHE A 10 -11.67 -22.90 8.93
N LYS A 11 -12.27 -23.77 8.11
CA LYS A 11 -12.06 -25.22 8.10
C LYS A 11 -11.36 -25.68 6.81
N GLY A 12 -10.65 -26.80 6.89
CA GLY A 12 -9.86 -27.36 5.79
C GLY A 12 -8.36 -27.06 5.90
N LEU A 13 -7.66 -27.33 4.81
CA LEU A 13 -6.21 -27.30 4.64
C LEU A 13 -5.87 -26.55 3.34
N ASP A 14 -4.77 -25.79 3.38
CA ASP A 14 -4.21 -25.08 2.23
C ASP A 14 -2.81 -25.62 1.94
N ASN A 15 -2.54 -25.98 0.69
CA ASN A 15 -1.17 -26.24 0.25
C ASN A 15 -0.34 -24.93 0.27
N SER A 16 0.99 -25.04 0.16
CA SER A 16 1.86 -23.86 0.29
C SER A 16 1.64 -22.84 -0.84
N GLU A 17 1.38 -23.30 -2.06
CA GLU A 17 1.11 -22.42 -3.21
C GLU A 17 -0.18 -21.61 -3.05
N ARG A 18 -1.29 -22.24 -2.66
CA ARG A 18 -2.56 -21.55 -2.42
C ARG A 18 -2.42 -20.55 -1.28
N PHE A 19 -1.77 -20.95 -0.19
CA PHE A 19 -1.48 -20.04 0.92
C PHE A 19 -0.70 -18.81 0.43
N LEU A 20 0.39 -19.00 -0.31
CA LEU A 20 1.20 -17.90 -0.84
C LEU A 20 0.41 -17.01 -1.82
N ALA A 21 -0.38 -17.61 -2.70
CA ALA A 21 -1.21 -16.86 -3.64
C ALA A 21 -2.26 -16.00 -2.93
N ILE A 22 -2.92 -16.54 -1.89
CA ILE A 22 -3.88 -15.79 -1.08
C ILE A 22 -3.17 -14.68 -0.30
N THR A 23 -2.04 -14.96 0.36
CA THR A 23 -1.34 -13.93 1.15
C THR A 23 -0.79 -12.82 0.28
N LEU A 24 -0.17 -13.13 -0.86
CA LEU A 24 0.28 -12.12 -1.83
C LEU A 24 -0.89 -11.33 -2.41
N GLY A 25 -2.00 -12.00 -2.73
CA GLY A 25 -3.22 -11.33 -3.19
C GLY A 25 -3.79 -10.37 -2.15
N CYS A 26 -3.82 -10.77 -0.88
CA CYS A 26 -4.21 -9.93 0.24
C CYS A 26 -3.29 -8.70 0.39
N LEU A 27 -1.97 -8.90 0.35
CA LEU A 27 -1.02 -7.80 0.47
C LEU A 27 -1.11 -6.84 -0.72
N ALA A 28 -1.20 -7.36 -1.94
CA ALA A 28 -1.36 -6.53 -3.15
C ALA A 28 -2.67 -5.74 -3.13
N MET A 29 -3.78 -6.38 -2.73
CA MET A 29 -5.07 -5.73 -2.58
C MET A 29 -5.01 -4.64 -1.49
N PHE A 30 -4.37 -4.91 -0.36
CA PHE A 30 -4.14 -3.89 0.67
C PHE A 30 -3.41 -2.69 0.11
N LEU A 31 -2.26 -2.89 -0.54
CA LEU A 31 -1.43 -1.81 -1.06
C LEU A 31 -2.15 -0.97 -2.12
N LEU A 32 -2.85 -1.64 -3.04
CA LEU A 32 -3.61 -0.98 -4.10
C LEU A 32 -4.73 -0.12 -3.52
N PHE A 33 -5.57 -0.66 -2.64
CA PHE A 33 -6.71 0.10 -2.10
C PHE A 33 -6.30 1.15 -1.07
N ASN A 34 -5.35 0.82 -0.18
CA ASN A 34 -4.86 1.77 0.83
C ASN A 34 -4.08 2.94 0.21
N GLY A 35 -3.31 2.68 -0.85
CA GLY A 35 -2.46 3.70 -1.48
C GLY A 35 -3.13 4.51 -2.59
N VAL A 36 -4.13 3.94 -3.28
CA VAL A 36 -4.71 4.54 -4.51
C VAL A 36 -6.17 4.96 -4.34
N PHE A 37 -6.99 4.18 -3.62
CA PHE A 37 -8.45 4.35 -3.66
C PHE A 37 -9.05 4.95 -2.41
N PHE A 38 -8.51 4.63 -1.23
CA PHE A 38 -9.09 5.07 0.03
C PHE A 38 -8.32 6.24 0.61
N ALA A 39 -8.99 7.39 0.69
CA ALA A 39 -8.56 8.54 1.48
C ALA A 39 -8.98 8.37 2.95
N GLU A 40 -10.27 8.05 3.15
CA GLU A 40 -10.91 7.97 4.46
C GLU A 40 -10.35 6.86 5.35
N LEU A 41 -10.04 7.21 6.61
CA LEU A 41 -9.53 6.27 7.61
C LEU A 41 -10.49 5.09 7.83
N PHE A 42 -11.80 5.35 7.85
CA PHE A 42 -12.80 4.32 8.04
C PHE A 42 -12.75 3.23 6.95
N ALA A 43 -12.57 3.64 5.69
CA ALA A 43 -12.47 2.69 4.57
C ALA A 43 -11.18 1.84 4.67
N LYS A 44 -10.06 2.45 5.06
CA LYS A 44 -8.78 1.74 5.29
C LYS A 44 -8.90 0.70 6.41
N ILE A 45 -9.56 1.05 7.52
CA ILE A 45 -9.78 0.13 8.65
C ILE A 45 -10.75 -1.01 8.28
N ALA A 46 -11.81 -0.72 7.53
CA ALA A 46 -12.73 -1.75 7.05
C ALA A 46 -12.03 -2.75 6.12
N LEU A 47 -11.18 -2.26 5.20
CA LEU A 47 -10.35 -3.09 4.34
C LEU A 47 -9.39 -3.96 5.15
N LEU A 48 -8.69 -3.38 6.13
CA LEU A 48 -7.79 -4.10 7.02
C LEU A 48 -8.51 -5.25 7.74
N ALA A 49 -9.70 -5.01 8.28
CA ALA A 49 -10.48 -6.05 8.95
C ALA A 49 -10.80 -7.22 8.02
N LEU A 50 -11.23 -6.94 6.79
CA LEU A 50 -11.54 -7.96 5.79
C LEU A 50 -10.29 -8.77 5.40
N ILE A 51 -9.18 -8.10 5.13
CA ILE A 51 -7.93 -8.73 4.75
C ILE A 51 -7.39 -9.58 5.90
N SER A 52 -7.44 -9.09 7.13
CA SER A 52 -7.00 -9.83 8.33
C SER A 52 -7.81 -11.11 8.54
N ILE A 53 -9.12 -11.10 8.28
CA ILE A 53 -9.96 -12.31 8.36
C ILE A 53 -9.51 -13.36 7.32
N VAL A 54 -9.32 -12.95 6.06
CA VAL A 54 -8.91 -13.87 4.99
C VAL A 54 -7.50 -14.40 5.25
N TYR A 55 -6.57 -13.52 5.65
CA TYR A 55 -5.19 -13.87 5.99
C TYR A 55 -5.13 -14.86 7.15
N PHE A 56 -5.91 -14.62 8.21
CA PHE A 56 -5.99 -15.54 9.34
C PHE A 56 -6.62 -16.88 8.96
N ALA A 57 -7.69 -16.88 8.15
CA ALA A 57 -8.33 -18.10 7.68
C ALA A 57 -7.33 -18.98 6.89
N THR A 58 -6.58 -18.41 5.95
CA THR A 58 -5.56 -19.19 5.20
C THR A 58 -4.38 -19.61 6.09
N SER A 59 -3.95 -18.76 7.03
CA SER A 59 -2.86 -19.09 7.97
C SER A 59 -3.22 -20.26 8.88
N ILE A 60 -4.45 -20.29 9.40
CA ILE A 60 -4.96 -21.43 10.17
C ILE A 60 -4.98 -22.70 9.31
N ARG A 61 -5.48 -22.62 8.07
CA ARG A 61 -5.55 -23.78 7.18
C ARG A 61 -4.15 -24.30 6.84
N ARG A 62 -3.16 -23.42 6.64
CA ARG A 62 -1.75 -23.77 6.41
C ARG A 62 -1.10 -24.42 7.65
N CYS A 63 -1.37 -23.89 8.85
CA CYS A 63 -0.85 -24.50 10.07
C CYS A 63 -1.45 -25.89 10.31
N ARG A 64 -2.75 -26.10 10.02
CA ARG A 64 -3.34 -27.45 10.11
C ARG A 64 -2.75 -28.42 9.10
N ASP A 65 -2.50 -27.96 7.88
CA ASP A 65 -1.88 -28.76 6.82
C ASP A 65 -0.48 -29.28 7.22
N SER A 66 0.28 -28.45 7.92
CA SER A 66 1.61 -28.76 8.43
C SER A 66 1.62 -29.36 9.85
N HIS A 67 0.45 -29.68 10.41
CA HIS A 67 0.28 -30.14 11.80
C HIS A 67 0.97 -29.23 12.83
N LYS A 68 1.03 -27.93 12.56
CA LYS A 68 1.51 -26.90 13.50
C LYS A 68 0.35 -26.37 14.32
N GLY A 69 0.65 -26.00 15.57
CA GLY A 69 -0.35 -25.44 16.48
C GLY A 69 -0.94 -24.13 15.96
N ALA A 70 -2.21 -23.89 16.29
CA ALA A 70 -2.93 -22.67 15.91
C ALA A 70 -2.28 -21.38 16.43
N GLY A 71 -1.44 -21.47 17.49
CA GLY A 71 -0.67 -20.34 18.01
C GLY A 71 0.25 -19.69 16.96
N LEU A 72 0.82 -20.47 16.05
CA LEU A 72 1.67 -19.94 14.98
C LEU A 72 0.86 -19.13 13.95
N ALA A 73 -0.35 -19.60 13.62
CA ALA A 73 -1.27 -18.87 12.74
C ALA A 73 -1.72 -17.54 13.38
N TRP A 74 -2.02 -17.57 14.68
CA TRP A 74 -2.34 -16.36 15.45
C TRP A 74 -1.18 -15.38 15.45
N PHE A 75 0.02 -15.83 15.81
CA PHE A 75 1.20 -14.98 15.86
C PHE A 75 1.47 -14.29 14.53
N THR A 76 1.52 -15.05 13.44
CA THR A 76 1.79 -14.50 12.10
C THR A 76 0.68 -13.56 11.63
N SER A 77 -0.58 -13.87 11.92
CA SER A 77 -1.71 -13.01 11.52
C SER A 77 -1.78 -11.73 12.33
N VAL A 78 -1.51 -11.78 13.65
CA VAL A 78 -1.50 -10.59 14.52
C VAL A 78 -0.33 -9.68 14.16
N VAL A 79 0.88 -10.23 13.97
CA VAL A 79 2.04 -9.44 13.54
C VAL A 79 1.77 -8.78 12.19
N SER A 80 1.19 -9.52 11.23
CA SER A 80 0.81 -8.96 9.93
C SER A 80 -0.24 -7.86 10.08
N CYS A 81 -1.31 -8.09 10.85
CA CYS A 81 -2.36 -7.10 11.10
C CYS A 81 -1.80 -5.82 11.74
N LEU A 82 -0.89 -5.95 12.73
CA LEU A 82 -0.24 -4.80 13.35
C LEU A 82 0.65 -4.05 12.36
N SER A 83 1.41 -4.76 11.52
CA SER A 83 2.23 -4.12 10.48
C SER A 83 1.39 -3.32 9.49
N LEU A 84 0.26 -3.88 9.04
CA LEU A 84 -0.66 -3.21 8.13
C LEU A 84 -1.38 -2.04 8.81
N LEU A 85 -1.73 -2.17 10.10
CA LEU A 85 -2.30 -1.07 10.89
C LEU A 85 -1.32 0.09 11.00
N MET A 86 -0.05 -0.18 11.30
CA MET A 86 0.98 0.87 11.36
C MET A 86 1.20 1.56 10.01
N ILE A 87 1.06 0.84 8.89
CA ILE A 87 1.07 1.44 7.54
C ILE A 87 -0.11 2.40 7.33
N ILE A 88 -1.26 2.17 7.97
CA ILE A 88 -2.39 3.11 7.91
C ILE A 88 -2.11 4.35 8.77
N LEU A 89 -1.51 4.17 9.95
CA LEU A 89 -1.36 5.23 10.96
C LEU A 89 -0.17 6.16 10.73
N LEU A 90 0.92 5.66 10.13
CA LEU A 90 2.11 6.46 9.85
C LEU A 90 1.93 7.23 8.53
N PRO A 91 2.29 8.51 8.44
CA PRO A 91 2.17 9.31 7.21
C PRO A 91 3.29 9.02 6.19
N ASP A 92 4.49 8.71 6.66
CA ASP A 92 5.69 8.68 5.82
C ASP A 92 5.78 7.49 4.88
N ALA A 93 6.40 7.68 3.71
CA ALA A 93 6.64 6.60 2.75
C ALA A 93 7.48 5.43 3.33
N SER A 94 8.30 5.70 4.36
CA SER A 94 9.08 4.67 5.07
C SER A 94 8.20 3.61 5.75
N ARG A 95 6.92 3.90 6.02
CA ARG A 95 5.96 2.97 6.65
C ARG A 95 5.86 1.63 5.94
N TYR A 96 6.05 1.61 4.61
CA TYR A 96 5.98 0.38 3.83
C TYR A 96 7.13 -0.61 4.12
N ALA A 97 8.21 -0.18 4.78
CA ALA A 97 9.24 -1.09 5.28
C ALA A 97 8.67 -2.11 6.28
N LEU A 98 7.57 -1.79 6.97
CA LEU A 98 6.88 -2.69 7.89
C LEU A 98 6.24 -3.90 7.21
N LEU A 99 6.03 -3.88 5.89
CA LEU A 99 5.54 -5.05 5.14
C LEU A 99 6.46 -6.26 5.29
N ILE A 100 7.74 -6.03 5.57
CA ILE A 100 8.72 -7.10 5.76
C ILE A 100 8.30 -8.09 6.86
N PHE A 101 7.58 -7.62 7.89
CA PHE A 101 7.06 -8.48 8.96
C PHE A 101 6.01 -9.46 8.43
N ALA A 102 5.05 -8.97 7.64
CA ALA A 102 4.03 -9.81 7.02
C ALA A 102 4.65 -10.80 6.02
N VAL A 103 5.63 -10.34 5.23
CA VAL A 103 6.32 -11.17 4.23
C VAL A 103 7.15 -12.27 4.89
N ILE A 104 7.97 -11.97 5.90
CA ILE A 104 8.77 -12.98 6.60
C ILE A 104 7.87 -14.03 7.27
N GLY A 105 6.80 -13.60 7.94
CA GLY A 105 5.83 -14.51 8.55
C GLY A 105 5.16 -15.42 7.52
N SER A 106 4.75 -14.86 6.38
CA SER A 106 4.21 -15.62 5.26
C SER A 106 5.22 -16.62 4.68
N LEU A 107 6.44 -16.18 4.40
CA LEU A 107 7.49 -17.04 3.85
C LEU A 107 7.85 -18.20 4.79
N TYR A 108 7.81 -17.94 6.11
CA TYR A 108 7.98 -19.00 7.10
C TYR A 108 6.89 -20.06 6.98
N LEU A 109 5.60 -19.69 7.03
CA LEU A 109 4.47 -20.63 6.90
C LEU A 109 4.42 -21.33 5.53
N PHE A 110 4.82 -20.63 4.48
CA PHE A 110 4.96 -21.17 3.13
C PHE A 110 6.01 -22.30 3.09
N SER A 111 7.15 -22.10 3.76
CA SER A 111 8.26 -23.06 3.74
C SER A 111 7.92 -24.38 4.46
N ILE A 112 7.07 -24.37 5.49
CA ILE A 112 6.81 -25.57 6.29
C ILE A 112 6.19 -26.65 5.39
N PRO A 113 6.71 -27.88 5.33
CA PRO A 113 6.12 -28.95 4.51
C PRO A 113 4.76 -29.38 5.04
N SER A 114 3.93 -29.96 4.17
CA SER A 114 2.67 -30.60 4.58
C SER A 114 2.96 -31.87 5.38
N ALA A 115 2.16 -32.15 6.40
CA ALA A 115 2.35 -33.33 7.24
C ALA A 115 1.88 -34.62 6.55
N ASN A 116 0.81 -34.53 5.75
CA ASN A 116 0.20 -35.67 5.10
C ASN A 116 -0.06 -35.37 3.61
N PRO A 117 0.10 -36.36 2.74
CA PRO A 117 -0.23 -36.19 1.34
C PRO A 117 -1.75 -36.14 1.16
N HIS A 118 -2.26 -35.01 0.67
CA HIS A 118 -3.67 -34.82 0.35
C HIS A 118 -3.88 -34.53 -1.13
N VAL A 119 -5.07 -34.86 -1.63
CA VAL A 119 -5.52 -34.47 -2.96
C VAL A 119 -6.15 -33.08 -2.87
N TYR A 120 -5.44 -32.07 -3.37
CA TYR A 120 -5.92 -30.69 -3.36
C TYR A 120 -6.62 -30.35 -4.67
N VAL A 121 -7.76 -29.66 -4.57
CA VAL A 121 -8.41 -29.02 -5.71
C VAL A 121 -8.15 -27.52 -5.62
N LEU A 122 -7.45 -26.96 -6.62
CA LEU A 122 -6.94 -25.57 -6.58
C LEU A 122 -6.15 -25.26 -5.29
N GLY A 123 -5.41 -26.24 -4.77
CA GLY A 123 -4.62 -26.11 -3.55
C GLY A 123 -5.41 -26.12 -2.24
N TYR A 124 -6.72 -26.42 -2.26
CA TYR A 124 -7.59 -26.52 -1.09
C TYR A 124 -8.06 -27.95 -0.85
N TYR A 125 -8.14 -28.34 0.41
CA TYR A 125 -8.81 -29.57 0.86
C TYR A 125 -9.70 -29.25 2.06
N GLY A 126 -11.02 -29.36 1.91
CA GLY A 126 -11.94 -28.97 2.98
C GLY A 126 -13.42 -29.13 2.64
N PRO A 127 -14.31 -28.63 3.51
CA PRO A 127 -15.76 -28.85 3.40
C PRO A 127 -16.44 -28.14 2.23
N ILE A 128 -15.74 -27.23 1.55
CA ILE A 128 -16.29 -26.52 0.40
C ILE A 128 -15.81 -27.21 -0.87
N ASP A 129 -16.77 -27.76 -1.60
CA ASP A 129 -16.49 -28.42 -2.86
C ASP A 129 -16.03 -27.39 -3.92
N LEU A 130 -14.86 -27.65 -4.49
CA LEU A 130 -14.25 -26.89 -5.59
C LEU A 130 -14.05 -27.77 -6.84
N SER A 131 -14.53 -29.02 -6.83
CA SER A 131 -14.36 -29.98 -7.93
C SER A 131 -14.95 -29.48 -9.26
N ALA A 132 -15.96 -28.60 -9.20
CA ALA A 132 -16.51 -27.93 -10.37
C ALA A 132 -15.46 -27.10 -11.16
N PHE A 133 -14.33 -26.72 -10.53
CA PHE A 133 -13.24 -25.97 -11.17
C PHE A 133 -12.04 -26.85 -11.56
N SER A 134 -12.03 -28.13 -11.19
CA SER A 134 -11.05 -29.07 -11.73
C SER A 134 -11.53 -29.59 -13.07
N GLU A 135 -10.78 -29.30 -14.13
CA GLU A 135 -10.96 -30.04 -15.38
C GLU A 135 -10.67 -31.52 -15.10
N PRO A 136 -11.52 -32.45 -15.58
CA PRO A 136 -11.21 -33.86 -15.49
C PRO A 136 -9.91 -34.08 -16.27
N VAL A 137 -8.84 -34.44 -15.56
CA VAL A 137 -7.60 -34.87 -16.20
C VAL A 137 -7.95 -36.15 -16.95
N LYS A 138 -8.17 -36.02 -18.27
CA LYS A 138 -8.14 -37.16 -19.17
C LYS A 138 -6.70 -37.65 -19.18
N ILE A 139 -6.40 -38.56 -18.26
CA ILE A 139 -5.19 -39.35 -18.35
C ILE A 139 -5.38 -40.18 -19.61
N GLU A 140 -4.75 -39.79 -20.72
CA GLU A 140 -4.50 -40.72 -21.82
C GLU A 140 -3.67 -41.85 -21.22
N ARG A 141 -4.35 -42.91 -20.78
CA ARG A 141 -3.71 -44.17 -20.47
C ARG A 141 -3.05 -44.61 -21.76
N LYS A 142 -1.72 -44.45 -21.86
CA LYS A 142 -0.96 -45.25 -22.81
C LYS A 142 -1.36 -46.70 -22.56
N PRO A 143 -1.87 -47.43 -23.56
CA PRO A 143 -2.29 -48.80 -23.36
C PRO A 143 -1.12 -49.58 -22.76
N ILE A 144 -1.41 -50.37 -21.73
CA ILE A 144 -0.50 -51.36 -21.16
C ILE A 144 -0.36 -52.47 -22.20
N SER A 145 0.32 -52.20 -23.32
CA SER A 145 0.59 -53.21 -24.35
C SER A 145 2.08 -53.39 -24.62
N ASN A 146 2.96 -52.60 -23.99
CA ASN A 146 4.41 -52.79 -24.10
C ASN A 146 5.04 -53.21 -22.76
N ARG A 147 4.36 -54.07 -22.01
CA ARG A 147 5.01 -54.87 -20.96
C ARG A 147 5.63 -56.09 -21.63
N ILE A 148 6.86 -55.96 -22.12
CA ILE A 148 7.66 -57.09 -22.57
C ILE A 148 8.25 -57.73 -21.31
N GLU A 149 7.77 -58.91 -20.94
CA GLU A 149 8.38 -59.68 -19.86
C GLU A 149 9.74 -60.22 -20.34
N PRO A 150 10.80 -60.13 -19.53
CA PRO A 150 12.08 -60.70 -19.89
C PRO A 150 11.96 -62.23 -19.88
N SER A 151 11.98 -62.85 -21.07
CA SER A 151 12.07 -64.30 -21.19
C SER A 151 13.45 -64.77 -20.69
N LEU A 152 13.46 -65.51 -19.58
CA LEU A 152 14.67 -66.06 -18.93
C LEU A 152 15.32 -67.23 -19.69
N PHE A 153 15.08 -67.37 -20.99
CA PHE A 153 15.73 -68.36 -21.83
C PHE A 153 16.07 -67.70 -23.16
N GLY A 154 17.36 -67.39 -23.33
CA GLY A 154 17.90 -66.98 -24.62
C GLY A 154 17.78 -68.14 -25.61
N GLN A 155 17.24 -67.87 -26.78
CA GLN A 155 17.31 -68.81 -27.88
C GLN A 155 18.45 -68.38 -28.81
N SER A 156 19.55 -69.11 -28.77
CA SER A 156 20.44 -69.19 -29.93
C SER A 156 19.76 -70.06 -30.98
N SER A 157 19.40 -69.43 -32.10
CA SER A 157 19.43 -69.94 -33.49
C SER A 157 18.85 -71.33 -33.81
N GLY A 158 17.89 -71.35 -34.74
CA GLY A 158 17.56 -72.56 -35.51
C GLY A 158 16.39 -72.34 -36.46
N GLU A 159 16.64 -72.52 -37.76
CA GLU A 159 15.71 -72.44 -38.90
C GLU A 159 14.65 -73.57 -38.94
N GLN A 160 13.70 -73.41 -39.89
CA GLN A 160 12.77 -74.41 -40.45
C GLN A 160 11.61 -74.82 -39.50
N GLY A 161 10.36 -74.99 -39.92
CA GLY A 161 9.78 -75.22 -41.24
C GLY A 161 8.55 -76.11 -40.98
N ASP A 162 7.41 -75.73 -41.54
CA ASP A 162 6.19 -76.51 -41.83
C ASP A 162 5.36 -77.23 -40.74
N GLU A 163 4.05 -77.07 -40.95
CA GLU A 163 3.02 -78.13 -40.97
C GLU A 163 1.94 -78.18 -39.86
N TYR A 164 0.73 -78.41 -40.38
CA TYR A 164 -0.62 -78.36 -39.81
C TYR A 164 -0.92 -79.32 -38.64
N SER A 165 -1.87 -78.97 -37.76
CA SER A 165 -3.09 -79.79 -37.59
C SER A 165 -4.21 -79.17 -36.76
N PHE A 166 -5.39 -79.69 -37.09
CA PHE A 166 -6.77 -79.24 -36.92
C PHE A 166 -7.41 -79.60 -35.55
N HIS A 167 -8.51 -78.91 -35.23
CA HIS A 167 -9.34 -78.97 -34.00
C HIS A 167 -9.90 -80.37 -33.61
N PRO A 168 -10.49 -80.50 -32.40
CA PRO A 168 -11.96 -80.50 -32.37
C PRO A 168 -12.61 -79.62 -31.27
N PRO A 169 -13.89 -79.24 -31.45
CA PRO A 169 -14.65 -78.38 -30.55
C PRO A 169 -15.58 -79.16 -29.59
N GLY A 170 -15.87 -78.56 -28.43
CA GLY A 170 -17.12 -78.75 -27.68
C GLY A 170 -17.01 -79.59 -26.39
N GLN A 171 -17.27 -78.98 -25.23
CA GLN A 171 -18.57 -79.04 -24.55
C GLN A 171 -18.53 -78.35 -23.17
N ASN A 172 -19.41 -77.35 -23.03
CA ASN A 172 -20.27 -76.96 -21.90
C ASN A 172 -19.72 -76.91 -20.46
N GLU A 173 -19.75 -75.70 -19.89
CA GLU A 173 -20.35 -75.35 -18.58
C GLU A 173 -20.37 -73.80 -18.51
N GLN A 174 -21.46 -73.13 -18.90
CA GLN A 174 -22.62 -72.78 -18.08
C GLN A 174 -22.30 -71.86 -16.90
N ASP A 175 -22.38 -70.56 -17.20
CA ASP A 175 -23.14 -69.56 -16.45
C ASP A 175 -22.85 -69.38 -14.95
N ASN A 176 -22.19 -68.27 -14.63
CA ASN A 176 -22.57 -67.44 -13.49
C ASN A 176 -22.02 -66.02 -13.71
N ASP A 177 -22.91 -65.15 -14.17
CA ASP A 177 -22.85 -63.71 -13.95
C ASP A 177 -22.56 -63.42 -12.46
N VAL A 178 -21.32 -63.02 -12.17
CA VAL A 178 -21.02 -62.24 -10.97
C VAL A 178 -20.45 -60.92 -11.44
N ALA A 179 -21.33 -59.92 -11.38
CA ALA A 179 -21.01 -58.52 -11.36
C ALA A 179 -19.78 -58.26 -10.49
N ASN A 180 -18.66 -57.96 -11.12
CA ASN A 180 -17.53 -57.31 -10.46
C ASN A 180 -17.32 -55.97 -11.15
N SER A 181 -18.08 -55.02 -10.62
CA SER A 181 -17.63 -53.67 -10.30
C SER A 181 -16.54 -53.15 -11.22
N ALA A 182 -16.95 -52.31 -12.18
CA ALA A 182 -16.12 -51.22 -12.63
C ALA A 182 -15.60 -50.52 -11.37
N THR A 183 -14.39 -50.88 -10.94
CA THR A 183 -13.63 -50.10 -9.98
C THR A 183 -13.47 -48.76 -10.66
N GLU A 184 -14.32 -47.80 -10.28
CA GLU A 184 -14.06 -46.38 -10.45
C GLU A 184 -12.67 -46.15 -9.88
N SER A 185 -11.66 -46.23 -10.76
CA SER A 185 -10.30 -45.93 -10.40
C SER A 185 -10.29 -44.45 -10.08
N GLU A 186 -10.31 -44.15 -8.78
CA GLU A 186 -10.12 -42.80 -8.25
C GLU A 186 -9.02 -42.10 -9.05
N PRO A 187 -9.25 -40.85 -9.50
CA PRO A 187 -8.23 -40.10 -10.20
C PRO A 187 -7.03 -39.96 -9.27
N GLN A 188 -5.93 -40.66 -9.59
CA GLN A 188 -4.65 -40.47 -8.91
C GLN A 188 -4.20 -39.03 -9.14
N ALA A 189 -4.51 -38.18 -8.18
CA ALA A 189 -4.11 -36.79 -8.19
C ALA A 189 -2.60 -36.70 -8.02
N LYS A 190 -1.97 -35.83 -8.82
CA LYS A 190 -0.58 -35.41 -8.63
C LYS A 190 -0.40 -34.97 -7.17
N PHE A 191 0.42 -35.70 -6.42
CA PHE A 191 0.97 -35.18 -5.17
C PHE A 191 1.74 -33.90 -5.51
N ALA A 192 1.19 -32.74 -5.11
CA ALA A 192 1.84 -31.45 -5.29
C ALA A 192 3.05 -31.38 -4.35
N ARG A 193 4.17 -31.93 -4.80
CA ARG A 193 5.44 -31.87 -4.08
C ARG A 193 6.11 -30.55 -4.43
N ASN A 194 6.00 -29.58 -3.53
CA ASN A 194 6.47 -28.22 -3.76
C ASN A 194 7.96 -28.13 -3.40
N ASP A 195 8.81 -28.48 -4.36
CA ASP A 195 10.27 -28.57 -4.21
C ASP A 195 10.89 -27.26 -3.68
N LEU A 196 10.37 -26.10 -4.11
CA LEU A 196 10.83 -24.78 -3.66
C LEU A 196 10.58 -24.55 -2.16
N ALA A 197 9.40 -24.91 -1.65
CA ALA A 197 9.08 -24.75 -0.24
C ALA A 197 9.96 -25.65 0.63
N GLU A 198 10.20 -26.88 0.18
CA GLU A 198 11.06 -27.86 0.84
C GLU A 198 12.53 -27.40 0.86
N LEU A 199 13.04 -26.84 -0.24
CA LEU A 199 14.38 -26.26 -0.32
C LEU A 199 14.57 -25.09 0.66
N ILE A 200 13.60 -24.16 0.73
CA ILE A 200 13.64 -23.04 1.68
C ILE A 200 13.63 -23.56 3.12
N HIS A 201 12.76 -24.53 3.42
CA HIS A 201 12.68 -25.10 4.76
C HIS A 201 13.97 -25.79 5.19
N ASN A 202 14.55 -26.57 4.28
CA ASN A 202 15.80 -27.30 4.53
C ASN A 202 16.97 -26.33 4.74
N TRP A 203 17.04 -25.24 3.97
CA TRP A 203 18.04 -24.21 4.18
C TRP A 203 17.85 -23.49 5.53
N LEU A 204 16.61 -23.13 5.86
CA LEU A 204 16.25 -22.40 7.09
C LEU A 204 16.56 -23.22 8.35
N THR A 205 16.21 -24.50 8.34
CA THR A 205 16.44 -25.40 9.49
C THR A 205 17.91 -25.78 9.64
N LYS A 206 18.62 -26.03 8.54
CA LYS A 206 20.05 -26.32 8.56
C LYS A 206 20.89 -25.15 9.05
N ASN A 207 20.52 -23.93 8.66
CA ASN A 207 21.24 -22.70 9.00
C ASN A 207 20.48 -21.83 10.02
N GLN A 208 19.79 -22.44 10.98
CA GLN A 208 18.89 -21.75 11.91
C GLN A 208 19.50 -20.52 12.60
N ALA A 209 20.77 -20.57 13.00
CA ALA A 209 21.45 -19.44 13.64
C ALA A 209 21.64 -18.26 12.67
N LEU A 210 22.09 -18.55 11.44
CA LEU A 210 22.24 -17.53 10.39
C LEU A 210 20.88 -16.96 9.99
N ALA A 211 19.87 -17.80 9.85
CA ALA A 211 18.51 -17.37 9.54
C ALA A 211 17.95 -16.42 10.60
N MET A 212 18.14 -16.72 11.89
CA MET A 212 17.73 -15.83 12.97
C MET A 212 18.50 -14.51 12.97
N ILE A 213 19.81 -14.53 12.75
CA ILE A 213 20.63 -13.31 12.66
C ILE A 213 20.17 -12.44 11.49
N VAL A 214 19.99 -13.02 10.30
CA VAL A 214 19.53 -12.30 9.11
C VAL A 214 18.14 -11.71 9.34
N SER A 215 17.21 -12.48 9.92
CA SER A 215 15.88 -11.99 10.27
C SER A 215 15.93 -10.84 11.28
N LEU A 216 16.81 -10.92 12.29
CA LEU A 216 17.00 -9.86 13.28
C LEU A 216 17.57 -8.60 12.64
N VAL A 217 18.58 -8.72 11.79
CA VAL A 217 19.20 -7.59 11.09
C VAL A 217 18.18 -6.90 10.18
N ILE A 218 17.39 -7.66 9.42
CA ILE A 218 16.33 -7.12 8.57
C ILE A 218 15.26 -6.41 9.42
N MET A 219 14.87 -7.00 10.55
CA MET A 219 13.91 -6.40 11.48
C MET A 219 14.43 -5.07 12.04
N VAL A 220 15.65 -5.05 12.59
CA VAL A 220 16.26 -3.82 13.12
C VAL A 220 16.36 -2.77 12.02
N PHE A 221 16.82 -3.16 10.83
CA PHE A 221 16.94 -2.24 9.70
C PHE A 221 15.58 -1.63 9.29
N SER A 222 14.52 -2.45 9.22
CA SER A 222 13.18 -1.96 8.90
C SER A 222 12.65 -0.97 9.94
N VAL A 223 12.86 -1.25 11.23
CA VAL A 223 12.47 -0.35 12.32
C VAL A 223 13.28 0.94 12.25
N THR A 224 14.60 0.85 12.01
CA THR A 224 15.44 2.04 11.88
C THR A 224 15.04 2.93 10.72
N ILE A 225 14.68 2.36 9.56
CA ILE A 225 14.20 3.12 8.40
C ILE A 225 12.90 3.87 8.74
N VAL A 226 11.99 3.20 9.44
CA VAL A 226 10.71 3.81 9.84
C VAL A 226 10.94 4.90 10.89
N SER A 227 11.85 4.70 11.84
CA SER A 227 12.14 5.67 12.90
C SER A 227 13.02 6.85 12.46
N LEU A 228 13.82 6.68 11.40
CA LEU A 228 14.78 7.68 10.93
C LEU A 228 14.17 9.08 10.71
N PRO A 229 13.02 9.25 10.02
CA PRO A 229 12.39 10.56 9.90
C PRO A 229 12.08 11.15 11.27
N TYR A 230 11.49 10.40 12.19
CA TYR A 230 11.14 10.90 13.53
C TYR A 230 12.35 11.24 14.42
N VAL A 231 13.51 10.62 14.18
CA VAL A 231 14.74 10.87 14.95
C VAL A 231 15.53 12.05 14.38
N LEU A 232 15.50 12.25 13.06
CA LEU A 232 16.19 13.36 12.39
C LEU A 232 15.32 14.61 12.28
N SER A 233 14.01 14.50 12.51
CA SER A 233 13.14 15.65 12.73
C SER A 233 13.55 16.33 14.03
N GLU A 234 14.15 17.53 13.92
CA GLU A 234 14.13 18.48 15.03
C GLU A 234 12.67 18.70 15.48
N PRO A 235 12.40 18.90 16.78
CA PRO A 235 11.04 18.99 17.30
C PRO A 235 10.37 20.24 16.74
N THR A 236 9.76 20.10 15.57
CA THR A 236 8.70 20.99 15.12
C THR A 236 7.47 20.54 15.88
N GLU A 237 7.00 21.37 16.80
CA GLU A 237 5.85 21.05 17.63
C GLU A 237 4.67 20.61 16.76
N ALA A 238 4.10 19.47 17.16
CA ALA A 238 2.97 18.85 16.51
C ALA A 238 1.73 19.74 16.57
N LEU A 239 1.17 20.07 15.41
CA LEU A 239 -0.23 20.48 15.28
C LEU A 239 -0.92 19.65 14.17
N ASN A 240 -1.53 18.56 14.63
CA ASN A 240 -2.72 17.87 14.13
C ASN A 240 -3.05 17.94 12.62
N ALA A 241 -2.77 16.82 11.95
CA ALA A 241 -3.71 16.00 11.19
C ALA A 241 -4.87 16.70 10.44
N SER A 242 -4.75 16.76 9.11
CA SER A 242 -5.74 16.11 8.22
C SER A 242 -5.13 15.90 6.83
N GLU A 243 -4.74 14.65 6.52
CA GLU A 243 -4.68 14.20 5.13
C GLU A 243 -6.12 14.09 4.62
N THR A 244 -6.51 14.93 3.65
CA THR A 244 -7.02 14.55 2.33
C THR A 244 -7.44 15.82 1.57
N ALA A 245 -6.51 16.36 0.79
CA ALA A 245 -6.81 16.88 -0.54
C ALA A 245 -5.59 16.53 -1.39
N GLU A 246 -5.83 16.17 -2.64
CA GLU A 246 -4.86 15.63 -3.59
C GLU A 246 -3.48 16.29 -3.52
N SER A 247 -2.45 15.45 -3.63
CA SER A 247 -1.13 15.86 -4.07
C SER A 247 -1.25 16.42 -5.49
N VAL A 248 -1.68 17.68 -5.60
CA VAL A 248 -0.99 18.58 -6.52
C VAL A 248 0.37 18.75 -5.87
N THR A 249 1.39 18.24 -6.55
CA THR A 249 2.76 18.62 -6.30
C THR A 249 2.79 20.14 -6.42
N LEU A 250 2.58 20.85 -5.31
CA LEU A 250 3.11 22.19 -5.18
C LEU A 250 4.61 21.95 -5.16
N THR A 251 5.20 21.94 -6.35
CA THR A 251 6.36 22.81 -6.59
C THR A 251 6.24 23.94 -5.59
N LYS A 252 7.19 24.03 -4.65
CA LYS A 252 7.51 25.31 -4.04
C LYS A 252 7.66 26.23 -5.24
N ILE A 253 6.58 26.93 -5.60
CA ILE A 253 6.65 27.97 -6.60
C ILE A 253 7.56 28.93 -5.89
N GLU A 254 8.83 29.00 -6.31
CA GLU A 254 9.63 30.17 -6.04
C GLU A 254 8.84 31.31 -6.66
N ARG A 255 7.89 31.87 -5.90
CA ARG A 255 7.13 33.03 -6.32
C ARG A 255 8.20 34.10 -6.46
N GLN A 256 8.48 34.49 -7.69
CA GLN A 256 9.45 35.55 -7.94
C GLN A 256 8.90 36.83 -7.31
N ARG A 257 9.45 37.18 -6.15
CA ARG A 257 9.16 38.43 -5.45
C ARG A 257 10.02 39.51 -6.08
N SER A 258 9.38 40.45 -6.76
CA SER A 258 10.05 41.54 -7.46
C SER A 258 9.70 42.88 -6.84
N ASN A 259 10.42 43.93 -7.22
CA ASN A 259 10.09 45.32 -6.89
C ASN A 259 9.95 45.59 -5.38
N LEU A 260 10.91 45.15 -4.57
CA LEU A 260 10.96 45.44 -3.13
C LEU A 260 10.99 46.96 -2.88
N LEU A 261 10.02 47.46 -2.12
CA LEU A 261 9.95 48.84 -1.68
C LEU A 261 9.78 48.89 -0.15
N ALA A 262 10.75 49.48 0.54
CA ALA A 262 10.65 49.74 1.98
C ALA A 262 9.67 50.90 2.27
N MET A 263 8.80 50.70 3.24
CA MET A 263 7.81 51.66 3.69
C MET A 263 8.20 52.27 5.04
N PRO A 264 7.61 53.42 5.44
CA PRO A 264 8.07 54.18 6.61
C PRO A 264 7.89 53.49 7.97
N ASP A 265 7.00 52.50 8.07
CA ASP A 265 6.62 51.85 9.33
C ASP A 265 7.02 50.36 9.35
N GLU A 266 8.25 50.08 8.90
CA GLU A 266 8.90 48.75 8.97
C GLU A 266 8.16 47.61 8.24
N PHE A 267 7.39 47.95 7.21
CA PHE A 267 6.85 46.99 6.25
C PHE A 267 7.40 47.23 4.84
N TYR A 268 7.25 46.25 3.98
CA TYR A 268 7.74 46.24 2.61
C TYR A 268 6.62 45.89 1.65
N LEU A 269 6.68 46.46 0.45
CA LEU A 269 5.83 46.07 -0.66
C LEU A 269 6.66 45.29 -1.67
N LEU A 270 6.08 44.20 -2.16
CA LEU A 270 6.61 43.41 -3.25
C LEU A 270 5.50 43.15 -4.27
N LEU A 271 5.89 42.78 -5.48
CA LEU A 271 4.97 42.30 -6.51
C LEU A 271 5.31 40.86 -6.85
N ASP A 272 4.28 40.05 -7.03
CA ASP A 272 4.41 38.71 -7.59
C ASP A 272 4.60 38.76 -9.13
N GLN A 273 4.72 37.58 -9.74
CA GLN A 273 4.88 37.41 -11.19
C GLN A 273 3.68 37.88 -12.05
N HIS A 274 2.55 38.20 -11.42
CA HIS A 274 1.29 38.63 -12.03
C HIS A 274 0.88 40.04 -11.58
N ASP A 275 1.81 40.84 -11.05
CA ASP A 275 1.56 42.18 -10.49
C ASP A 275 0.57 42.19 -9.31
N GLY A 276 0.43 41.06 -8.62
CA GLY A 276 -0.24 40.94 -7.32
C GLY A 276 0.60 41.56 -6.21
N LEU A 277 -0.01 42.46 -5.44
CA LEU A 277 0.65 43.10 -4.30
C LEU A 277 0.91 42.11 -3.18
N ILE A 278 2.10 42.17 -2.60
CA ILE A 278 2.49 41.47 -1.38
C ILE A 278 2.89 42.52 -0.35
N VAL A 279 2.27 42.48 0.82
CA VAL A 279 2.68 43.28 1.98
C VAL A 279 3.47 42.36 2.92
N HIS A 280 4.72 42.72 3.17
CA HIS A 280 5.62 41.97 4.03
C HIS A 280 5.99 42.78 5.27
N TRP A 281 5.95 42.17 6.46
CA TRP A 281 6.43 42.76 7.70
C TRP A 281 6.99 41.69 8.62
N GLN A 282 7.78 42.12 9.61
CA GLN A 282 8.31 41.24 10.65
C GLN A 282 7.46 41.39 11.91
N ALA A 283 7.06 40.29 12.52
CA ALA A 283 6.31 40.31 13.77
C ALA A 283 6.69 39.14 14.70
N ASP A 284 5.82 38.84 15.66
CA ASP A 284 6.06 37.80 16.67
C ASP A 284 6.38 36.45 16.00
N GLN A 285 7.35 35.75 16.58
CA GLN A 285 7.77 34.45 16.08
C GLN A 285 6.64 33.45 16.25
N ILE A 286 5.98 33.12 15.13
CA ILE A 286 5.04 32.02 15.04
C ILE A 286 5.60 30.95 14.11
N ASN A 287 5.00 29.76 14.17
CA ASN A 287 5.38 28.66 13.29
C ASN A 287 5.17 29.05 11.83
N ASN A 288 6.16 28.75 10.99
CA ASN A 288 6.08 28.95 9.54
C ASN A 288 4.87 28.22 8.95
N GLY A 289 4.20 28.86 8.00
CA GLY A 289 3.04 28.30 7.33
C GLY A 289 1.97 29.33 6.99
N GLU A 290 0.83 28.84 6.49
CA GLU A 290 -0.32 29.67 6.14
C GLU A 290 -1.10 30.06 7.42
N VAL A 291 -1.19 31.37 7.68
CA VAL A 291 -1.96 31.96 8.80
C VAL A 291 -3.41 32.15 8.41
N TRP A 292 -3.67 32.47 7.14
CA TRP A 292 -5.00 32.69 6.58
C TRP A 292 -5.04 32.30 5.11
N SER A 293 -6.15 31.70 4.68
CA SER A 293 -6.38 31.34 3.28
C SER A 293 -7.82 31.64 2.85
N GLN A 294 -7.99 32.45 1.82
CA GLN A 294 -9.29 32.68 1.18
C GLN A 294 -9.80 31.41 0.48
N LEU A 295 -8.90 30.57 -0.04
CA LEU A 295 -9.27 29.35 -0.76
C LEU A 295 -9.92 28.33 0.18
N THR A 296 -9.37 28.15 1.37
CA THR A 296 -9.90 27.19 2.35
C THR A 296 -10.90 27.83 3.32
N GLY A 297 -10.90 29.16 3.45
CA GLY A 297 -11.69 29.90 4.43
C GLY A 297 -11.30 29.56 5.88
N LYS A 298 -10.07 29.11 6.09
CA LYS A 298 -9.53 28.74 7.40
C LYS A 298 -8.33 29.62 7.74
N GLY A 299 -8.18 29.94 9.02
CA GLY A 299 -7.05 30.70 9.54
C GLY A 299 -7.48 31.72 10.58
N ASP A 300 -6.62 32.70 10.82
CA ASP A 300 -6.92 33.85 11.66
C ASP A 300 -7.80 34.86 10.91
N ASP A 301 -9.01 35.09 11.41
CA ASP A 301 -9.98 36.03 10.84
C ASP A 301 -9.43 37.48 10.79
N SER A 302 -8.48 37.83 11.66
CA SER A 302 -7.84 39.16 11.65
C SER A 302 -6.95 39.38 10.43
N CYS A 303 -6.56 38.30 9.74
CA CYS A 303 -5.79 38.31 8.50
C CYS A 303 -6.65 38.29 7.23
N GLU A 304 -7.98 38.17 7.34
CA GLU A 304 -8.90 38.09 6.19
C GLU A 304 -8.90 39.36 5.33
N VAL A 305 -8.76 40.52 5.97
CA VAL A 305 -8.87 41.82 5.33
C VAL A 305 -7.78 42.77 5.77
N ILE A 306 -7.31 43.58 4.84
CA ILE A 306 -6.67 44.86 5.17
C ILE A 306 -7.76 45.91 5.35
N GLU A 307 -7.76 46.58 6.50
CA GLU A 307 -8.74 47.61 6.85
C GLU A 307 -8.07 48.97 6.97
N PHE A 308 -8.53 49.96 6.22
CA PHE A 308 -8.01 51.32 6.28
C PHE A 308 -8.80 52.20 7.23
N ASN A 309 -8.18 53.29 7.70
CA ASN A 309 -8.78 54.22 8.67
C ASN A 309 -10.13 54.84 8.29
N ASN A 310 -10.52 54.78 7.01
CA ASN A 310 -11.80 55.28 6.52
C ASN A 310 -12.88 54.18 6.35
N GLY A 311 -12.58 52.96 6.77
CA GLY A 311 -13.48 51.80 6.66
C GLY A 311 -13.39 51.05 5.34
N ASP A 312 -12.50 51.42 4.41
CA ASP A 312 -12.26 50.63 3.19
C ASP A 312 -11.62 49.30 3.59
N LYS A 313 -12.15 48.21 3.05
CA LYS A 313 -11.67 46.85 3.31
C LYS A 313 -11.34 46.14 2.01
N VAL A 314 -10.21 45.46 1.98
CA VAL A 314 -9.79 44.63 0.83
C VAL A 314 -9.42 43.24 1.36
N ARG A 315 -9.88 42.20 0.68
CA ARG A 315 -9.63 40.82 1.10
C ARG A 315 -8.22 40.38 0.70
N THR A 316 -7.54 39.69 1.60
CA THR A 316 -6.30 38.97 1.30
C THR A 316 -6.64 37.65 0.62
N ILE A 317 -5.77 37.20 -0.28
CA ILE A 317 -5.87 35.85 -0.87
C ILE A 317 -5.38 34.84 0.15
N ASN A 318 -4.21 35.09 0.72
CA ASN A 318 -3.67 34.34 1.84
C ASN A 318 -2.63 35.17 2.59
N VAL A 319 -2.33 34.74 3.81
CA VAL A 319 -1.23 35.26 4.62
C VAL A 319 -0.37 34.10 5.05
N GLU A 320 0.94 34.20 4.82
CA GLU A 320 1.92 33.16 5.13
C GLU A 320 3.03 33.74 6.00
N VAL A 321 3.57 32.94 6.90
CA VAL A 321 4.79 33.25 7.66
C VAL A 321 5.92 32.36 7.19
N GLU A 322 7.05 32.99 6.87
CA GLU A 322 8.32 32.33 6.57
C GLU A 322 9.38 32.75 7.61
N ASP A 323 10.48 31.99 7.66
CA ASP A 323 11.67 32.28 8.47
C ASP A 323 11.42 32.70 9.95
N SER A 324 10.37 32.14 10.54
CA SER A 324 9.96 32.27 11.94
C SER A 324 9.71 33.72 12.36
N GLY A 325 8.95 34.48 11.55
CA GLY A 325 8.51 35.84 11.89
C GLY A 325 8.29 36.77 10.71
N ASP A 326 8.58 36.34 9.47
CA ASP A 326 8.36 37.13 8.27
C ASP A 326 6.97 36.86 7.69
N TYR A 327 6.05 37.80 7.88
CA TYR A 327 4.68 37.70 7.36
C TYR A 327 4.63 38.20 5.93
N TYR A 328 3.82 37.54 5.09
CA TYR A 328 3.56 37.87 3.70
C TYR A 328 2.06 37.79 3.44
N ALA A 329 1.40 38.94 3.30
CA ALA A 329 0.00 39.01 2.89
C ALA A 329 -0.09 39.23 1.38
N ASN A 330 -0.68 38.27 0.67
CA ASN A 330 -0.83 38.31 -0.78
C ASN A 330 -2.22 38.83 -1.17
N PHE A 331 -2.27 39.71 -2.15
CA PHE A 331 -3.49 40.30 -2.69
C PHE A 331 -3.70 39.90 -4.15
N SER A 332 -4.95 39.99 -4.60
CA SER A 332 -5.28 39.77 -6.01
C SER A 332 -4.64 40.86 -6.88
N PRO A 333 -4.10 40.50 -8.08
CA PRO A 333 -3.66 41.49 -9.06
C PRO A 333 -4.73 42.52 -9.42
N LEU A 334 -6.01 42.15 -9.33
CA LEU A 334 -7.14 43.05 -9.57
C LEU A 334 -7.29 44.12 -8.48
N ASP A 335 -6.83 43.82 -7.26
CA ASP A 335 -6.94 44.69 -6.10
C ASP A 335 -5.67 45.54 -5.88
N THR A 336 -4.54 45.19 -6.51
CA THR A 336 -3.25 45.90 -6.38
C THR A 336 -3.38 47.42 -6.51
N ALA A 337 -4.02 47.90 -7.58
CA ALA A 337 -4.19 49.34 -7.81
C ALA A 337 -4.99 50.04 -6.69
N LEU A 338 -6.01 49.36 -6.17
CA LEU A 338 -6.85 49.88 -5.10
C LEU A 338 -6.08 49.91 -3.78
N VAL A 339 -5.35 48.85 -3.44
CA VAL A 339 -4.57 48.76 -2.20
C VAL A 339 -3.44 49.79 -2.22
N VAL A 340 -2.65 49.88 -3.30
CA VAL A 340 -1.54 50.85 -3.42
C VAL A 340 -2.04 52.29 -3.34
N ARG A 341 -3.14 52.63 -4.01
CA ARG A 341 -3.75 53.96 -3.92
C ARG A 341 -4.21 54.28 -2.49
N SER A 342 -4.76 53.30 -1.78
CA SER A 342 -5.14 53.46 -0.37
C SER A 342 -3.91 53.66 0.52
N LEU A 343 -2.83 52.89 0.32
CA LEU A 343 -1.56 53.09 1.02
C LEU A 343 -0.98 54.51 0.79
N ALA A 344 -1.20 55.10 -0.38
CA ALA A 344 -0.73 56.45 -0.70
C ALA A 344 -1.56 57.57 -0.06
N ARG A 345 -2.87 57.37 0.15
CA ARG A 345 -3.82 58.45 0.51
C ARG A 345 -4.38 58.34 1.93
N ARG A 346 -4.25 57.19 2.58
CA ARG A 346 -4.81 56.92 3.91
C ARG A 346 -3.78 57.18 5.00
N GLY A 347 -4.26 57.26 6.25
CA GLY A 347 -3.42 57.59 7.41
C GLY A 347 -2.83 56.37 8.11
N ASN A 348 -3.60 55.27 8.18
CA ASN A 348 -3.16 53.99 8.74
C ASN A 348 -3.98 52.84 8.12
N PHE A 349 -3.50 51.62 8.31
CA PHE A 349 -4.24 50.40 8.04
C PHE A 349 -4.00 49.35 9.13
N GLY A 350 -4.95 48.43 9.29
CA GLY A 350 -4.85 47.24 10.12
C GLY A 350 -4.79 45.97 9.27
N LEU A 351 -3.96 45.01 9.66
CA LEU A 351 -3.81 43.70 9.02
C LEU A 351 -3.27 42.67 10.02
N CYS A 352 -3.89 41.50 10.13
CA CYS A 352 -3.47 40.41 11.04
C CYS A 352 -3.35 40.86 12.51
N GLY A 353 -4.22 41.76 12.96
CA GLY A 353 -4.17 42.33 14.32
C GLY A 353 -3.11 43.41 14.54
N TYR A 354 -2.24 43.69 13.56
CA TYR A 354 -1.26 44.77 13.59
C TYR A 354 -1.82 46.04 12.96
N ASN A 355 -1.38 47.21 13.42
CA ASN A 355 -1.75 48.52 12.89
C ASN A 355 -0.50 49.27 12.42
N PHE A 356 -0.52 49.75 11.19
CA PHE A 356 0.60 50.42 10.54
C PHE A 356 0.26 51.86 10.18
N SER A 357 1.19 52.78 10.44
CA SER A 357 1.14 54.17 10.02
C SER A 357 1.51 54.32 8.55
N LEU A 358 0.74 55.10 7.81
CA LEU A 358 1.01 55.43 6.40
C LEU A 358 1.64 56.82 6.22
N THR A 359 2.14 57.39 7.31
CA THR A 359 2.78 58.71 7.27
C THR A 359 4.06 58.65 6.45
N GLY A 360 4.06 59.30 5.28
CA GLY A 360 5.20 59.29 4.34
C GLY A 360 5.12 58.23 3.24
N SER A 361 4.11 57.35 3.27
CA SER A 361 3.91 56.29 2.27
C SER A 361 3.76 56.86 0.86
N GLN A 362 3.06 57.98 0.69
CA GLN A 362 2.92 58.65 -0.62
C GLN A 362 4.27 59.01 -1.24
N LYS A 363 5.24 59.47 -0.44
CA LYS A 363 6.57 59.84 -0.91
C LYS A 363 7.38 58.61 -1.32
N ALA A 364 7.27 57.52 -0.56
CA ALA A 364 7.93 56.25 -0.86
C ALA A 364 7.37 55.60 -2.13
N LEU A 365 6.04 55.62 -2.31
CA LEU A 365 5.40 55.06 -3.50
C LEU A 365 5.76 55.85 -4.77
N ASN A 366 5.80 57.19 -4.69
CA ASN A 366 6.16 58.04 -5.81
C ASN A 366 7.66 58.02 -6.18
N SER A 367 8.53 57.45 -5.33
CA SER A 367 9.97 57.32 -5.66
C SER A 367 10.27 56.06 -6.47
N ASN A 368 9.35 55.09 -6.52
CA ASN A 368 9.51 53.88 -7.32
C ASN A 368 8.59 53.95 -8.56
N PRO A 369 9.13 53.81 -9.78
CA PRO A 369 8.35 53.97 -11.01
C PRO A 369 7.16 53.00 -11.09
N VAL A 370 7.33 51.76 -10.66
CA VAL A 370 6.28 50.72 -10.76
C VAL A 370 5.10 51.03 -9.84
N TYR A 371 5.36 51.49 -8.61
CA TYR A 371 4.28 51.82 -7.68
C TYR A 371 3.70 53.22 -7.92
N SER A 372 4.44 54.13 -8.55
CA SER A 372 3.97 55.48 -8.85
C SER A 372 2.79 55.49 -9.82
N ASP A 373 2.73 54.53 -10.75
CA ASP A 373 1.62 54.38 -11.69
C ASP A 373 0.32 53.95 -10.99
N TYR A 374 0.43 53.16 -9.92
CA TYR A 374 -0.72 52.72 -9.11
C TYR A 374 -1.15 53.76 -8.06
N ALA A 375 -0.20 54.55 -7.53
CA ALA A 375 -0.46 55.50 -6.45
C ALA A 375 -1.25 56.75 -6.90
N ASN A 376 -1.12 57.14 -8.17
CA ASN A 376 -1.79 58.30 -8.76
C ASN A 376 -3.18 57.94 -9.32
#